data_AF-A0A1H3X8S3-F1
#
_entry.id   AF-A0A1H3X8S3-F1
#
_cell.length_a   1.000
_cell.length_b   1.000
_cell.length_c   1.000
_cell.angle_alpha   90.00
_cell.angle_beta   90.00
_cell.angle_gamma   90.00
#
_symmetry.space_group_name_H-M   'P 1'
#
loop_
_entity.id
_entity.type
_entity.pdbx_description
1 polymer ?
#
loop_
_entity_poly.entity_id
_entity_poly.type
_entity_poly.pdbx_seq_one_letter_code
_entity_poly.pdbx_strand_id
1 'polypeptide(L)'
;MTVSSKLIDGFTEITAPANCYIAAPGALVKFPANIGNTTEKAAFQTADLLWQDAAGMVEQLIAAPEENCVYAILKSGVSGNAVVAVRNADGVIVWSYHLWVADFDPDANIMTWTDTESGTSYKIMDRYVGAVSNQPGSDLSNGLFYQWGRKDPFGTSNYEGKLKAMYDMAGEEVTRTVEACAAEDNIPNSIANPLTHYSGVSGGNYSWLTTVKANIATDAIKDLWGAESGTQTKYDPCPAGWRVAPQAAWKFYNDAAVTKEIVFAAGVESPANKDQLGRYISTDGATKFYFPSQGEIAHGGGYSNGIGTNWPCGKAWSSTVDATYFRSFGTTVSPTSAGYTGGYTQGYELPVRCVKL
;
A
#
# COMPACT_ATOMS: atom_id res chain seq x y z
N MET A 1 13.99 45.54 -9.98
CA MET A 1 13.45 44.74 -8.87
C MET A 1 14.06 43.36 -9.00
N THR A 2 15.07 43.05 -8.21
CA THR A 2 15.71 41.73 -8.22
C THR A 2 14.81 40.81 -7.41
N VAL A 3 13.99 39.99 -8.06
CA VAL A 3 13.18 38.99 -7.38
C VAL A 3 14.15 37.88 -6.95
N SER A 4 14.52 37.89 -5.67
CA SER A 4 15.23 36.77 -5.06
C SER A 4 14.25 35.59 -5.03
N SER A 5 14.45 34.61 -5.91
CA SER A 5 13.78 33.32 -5.87
C SER A 5 14.34 32.50 -4.70
N LYS A 6 14.06 32.93 -3.47
CA LYS A 6 14.11 32.00 -2.35
C LYS A 6 12.90 31.09 -2.56
N LEU A 7 13.15 29.88 -3.09
CA LEU A 7 12.19 28.79 -3.00
C LEU A 7 11.69 28.77 -1.55
N ILE A 8 10.37 28.75 -1.37
CA ILE A 8 9.72 28.71 -0.06
C ILE A 8 10.39 27.60 0.76
N ASP A 9 10.79 27.90 2.01
CA ASP A 9 11.35 26.89 2.92
C ASP A 9 10.39 25.69 2.95
N GLY A 10 10.91 24.48 2.68
CA GLY A 10 10.10 23.24 2.61
C GLY A 10 9.62 22.83 1.22
N PHE A 11 10.01 23.51 0.13
CA PHE A 11 9.73 23.02 -1.23
C PHE A 11 10.48 21.71 -1.55
N THR A 12 9.75 20.69 -2.02
CA THR A 12 10.29 19.41 -2.48
C THR A 12 9.77 19.10 -3.87
N GLU A 13 10.66 18.93 -4.85
CA GLU A 13 10.30 18.48 -6.20
C GLU A 13 10.61 16.99 -6.36
N ILE A 14 9.57 16.21 -6.61
CA ILE A 14 9.66 14.80 -7.00
C ILE A 14 9.55 14.76 -8.52
N THR A 15 10.55 14.17 -9.18
CA THR A 15 10.59 14.12 -10.65
C THR A 15 10.31 12.73 -11.22
N ALA A 16 10.52 11.67 -10.43
CA ALA A 16 10.31 10.30 -10.85
C ALA A 16 8.80 9.93 -10.77
N PRO A 17 8.16 9.53 -11.88
CA PRO A 17 6.79 9.02 -11.87
C PRO A 17 6.63 7.75 -11.01
N ALA A 18 5.53 7.67 -10.26
CA ALA A 18 5.13 6.50 -9.47
C ALA A 18 3.65 6.61 -9.09
N ASN A 19 3.09 5.60 -8.42
CA ASN A 19 1.78 5.72 -7.78
C ASN A 19 1.84 6.20 -6.33
N CYS A 20 3.02 6.12 -5.71
CA CYS A 20 3.25 6.57 -4.34
C CYS A 20 4.37 7.61 -4.30
N TYR A 21 4.09 8.74 -3.67
CA TYR A 21 5.04 9.83 -3.46
C TYR A 21 5.27 10.02 -1.99
N ILE A 22 6.54 9.94 -1.56
CA ILE A 22 6.94 10.17 -0.17
C ILE A 22 7.31 11.64 -0.02
N ALA A 23 6.74 12.30 0.99
CA ALA A 23 7.02 13.69 1.31
C ALA A 23 7.16 13.87 2.83
N ALA A 24 8.00 14.82 3.25
CA ALA A 24 8.12 15.16 4.67
C ALA A 24 6.90 15.97 5.15
N PRO A 25 6.48 15.83 6.42
CA PRO A 25 5.48 16.72 7.03
C PRO A 25 5.89 18.19 6.88
N GLY A 26 4.94 19.07 6.53
CA GLY A 26 5.22 20.49 6.32
C GLY A 26 5.77 20.87 4.94
N ALA A 27 6.00 19.89 4.05
CA ALA A 27 6.52 20.19 2.72
C ALA A 27 5.48 20.86 1.81
N LEU A 28 5.95 21.77 0.96
CA LEU A 28 5.29 22.08 -0.31
C LEU A 28 5.85 21.11 -1.34
N VAL A 29 5.11 20.07 -1.69
CA VAL A 29 5.58 19.03 -2.59
C VAL A 29 5.01 19.22 -3.99
N LYS A 30 5.86 19.16 -5.01
CA LYS A 30 5.51 19.02 -6.42
C LYS A 30 5.73 17.57 -6.84
N PHE A 31 4.72 16.90 -7.38
CA PHE A 31 4.83 15.54 -7.91
C PHE A 31 4.20 15.42 -9.31
N PRO A 32 4.72 14.52 -10.16
CA PRO A 32 4.27 14.42 -11.55
C PRO A 32 2.90 13.74 -11.62
N ALA A 33 2.08 14.15 -12.59
CA ALA A 33 0.77 13.58 -12.84
C ALA A 33 0.81 12.57 -13.99
N ASN A 34 1.66 11.55 -13.87
CA ASN A 34 1.82 10.49 -14.87
C ASN A 34 0.89 9.30 -14.60
N ILE A 35 0.71 8.43 -15.59
CA ILE A 35 0.07 7.13 -15.40
C ILE A 35 1.09 6.20 -14.71
N GLY A 36 1.01 6.14 -13.38
CA GLY A 36 1.91 5.37 -12.53
C GLY A 36 3.37 5.74 -12.73
N ASN A 37 4.21 4.72 -12.94
CA ASN A 37 5.65 4.89 -13.15
C ASN A 37 6.05 5.07 -14.63
N THR A 38 5.10 5.36 -15.52
CA THR A 38 5.35 5.47 -16.96
C THR A 38 5.66 6.89 -17.40
N THR A 39 6.07 7.07 -18.67
CA THR A 39 6.20 8.38 -19.31
C THR A 39 4.86 8.95 -19.81
N GLU A 40 3.77 8.17 -19.76
CA GLU A 40 2.44 8.61 -20.15
C GLU A 40 1.92 9.64 -19.14
N LYS A 41 1.48 10.78 -19.66
CA LYS A 41 0.90 11.88 -18.87
C LYS A 41 -0.59 11.63 -18.66
N ALA A 42 -1.10 11.86 -17.46
CA ALA A 42 -2.54 11.89 -17.25
C ALA A 42 -3.14 13.08 -18.02
N ALA A 43 -4.30 12.89 -18.65
CA ALA A 43 -5.05 13.98 -19.27
C ALA A 43 -6.03 14.57 -18.24
N PHE A 44 -5.61 15.62 -17.54
CA PHE A 44 -6.35 16.20 -16.42
C PHE A 44 -6.47 17.72 -16.48
N GLN A 45 -7.36 18.27 -15.65
CA GLN A 45 -7.61 19.69 -15.47
C GLN A 45 -7.60 20.10 -13.99
N THR A 46 -8.10 19.22 -13.11
CA THR A 46 -8.15 19.47 -11.66
C THR A 46 -7.51 18.34 -10.88
N ALA A 47 -7.21 18.61 -9.61
CA ALA A 47 -6.73 17.64 -8.64
C ALA A 47 -7.55 17.78 -7.36
N ASP A 48 -8.02 16.65 -6.82
CA ASP A 48 -8.87 16.59 -5.64
C ASP A 48 -8.32 15.61 -4.62
N LEU A 49 -8.51 15.94 -3.34
CA LEU A 49 -8.27 15.00 -2.26
C LEU A 49 -9.46 14.04 -2.19
N LEU A 50 -9.22 12.75 -2.42
CA LEU A 50 -10.23 11.72 -2.22
C LEU A 50 -10.39 11.38 -0.75
N TRP A 51 -9.26 11.23 -0.06
CA TRP A 51 -9.23 11.03 1.38
C TRP A 51 -7.84 11.29 1.98
N GLN A 52 -7.81 11.56 3.29
CA GLN A 52 -6.62 11.58 4.16
C GLN A 52 -6.92 10.89 5.48
N ASP A 53 -5.94 10.23 6.11
CA ASP A 53 -6.12 9.54 7.40
C ASP A 53 -5.82 10.44 8.63
N ALA A 54 -5.29 11.63 8.39
CA ALA A 54 -5.12 12.70 9.36
C ALA A 54 -5.81 13.97 8.84
N ALA A 55 -6.95 14.34 9.44
CA ALA A 55 -7.75 15.49 8.99
C ALA A 55 -6.92 16.79 8.97
N GLY A 56 -6.93 17.47 7.82
CA GLY A 56 -6.18 18.71 7.60
C GLY A 56 -4.67 18.52 7.42
N MET A 57 -4.20 17.31 7.13
CA MET A 57 -2.80 17.06 6.76
C MET A 57 -2.46 17.66 5.39
N VAL A 58 -3.32 17.45 4.40
CA VAL A 58 -3.27 18.16 3.11
C VAL A 58 -4.07 19.43 3.27
N GLU A 59 -3.40 20.58 3.22
CA GLU A 59 -4.03 21.91 3.39
C GLU A 59 -4.51 22.47 2.05
N GLN A 60 -3.82 22.15 0.97
CA GLN A 60 -4.16 22.61 -0.37
C GLN A 60 -3.61 21.69 -1.45
N LEU A 61 -4.35 21.59 -2.56
CA LEU A 61 -3.90 21.00 -3.81
C LEU A 61 -3.99 22.03 -4.95
N ILE A 62 -2.99 22.04 -5.82
CA ILE A 62 -2.95 22.91 -7.01
C ILE A 62 -2.59 22.03 -8.21
N ALA A 63 -3.54 21.88 -9.13
CA ALA A 63 -3.33 21.21 -10.41
C ALA A 63 -2.57 22.15 -11.37
N ALA A 64 -1.51 21.63 -11.99
CA ALA A 64 -0.76 22.32 -13.04
C ALA A 64 -0.66 21.41 -14.28
N PRO A 65 -1.76 21.28 -15.06
CA PRO A 65 -1.83 20.34 -16.18
C PRO A 65 -0.82 20.63 -17.30
N GLU A 66 -0.55 21.92 -17.58
CA GLU A 66 0.47 22.33 -18.57
C GLU A 66 1.89 21.90 -18.18
N GLU A 67 2.16 21.79 -16.88
CA GLU A 67 3.41 21.28 -16.32
C GLU A 67 3.36 19.77 -16.04
N ASN A 68 2.20 19.13 -16.22
CA ASN A 68 1.94 17.73 -15.88
C ASN A 68 2.31 17.41 -14.42
N CYS A 69 1.88 18.25 -13.48
CA CYS A 69 2.15 18.03 -12.06
C CYS A 69 1.02 18.52 -11.16
N VAL A 70 1.10 18.11 -9.91
CA VAL A 70 0.26 18.59 -8.82
C VAL A 70 1.17 19.09 -7.70
N TYR A 71 0.82 20.23 -7.13
CA TYR A 71 1.42 20.73 -5.90
C TYR A 71 0.51 20.42 -4.72
N ALA A 72 1.08 19.92 -3.62
CA ALA A 72 0.37 19.75 -2.36
C ALA A 72 1.08 20.54 -1.25
N ILE A 73 0.29 21.29 -0.47
CA ILE A 73 0.76 21.97 0.75
C ILE A 73 0.42 21.07 1.92
N LEU A 74 1.44 20.64 2.66
CA LEU A 74 1.30 19.73 3.78
C LEU A 74 1.47 20.45 5.11
N LYS A 75 0.66 20.06 6.09
CA LYS A 75 0.70 20.62 7.43
C LYS A 75 1.97 20.21 8.17
N SER A 76 2.64 21.18 8.78
CA SER A 76 3.85 20.93 9.57
C SER A 76 3.58 20.02 10.76
N GLY A 77 4.45 19.04 10.97
CA GLY A 77 4.38 18.10 12.10
C GLY A 77 3.27 17.05 12.01
N VAL A 78 2.53 16.97 10.89
CA VAL A 78 1.47 15.98 10.69
C VAL A 78 1.92 14.96 9.63
N SER A 79 2.14 13.73 10.07
CA SER A 79 2.38 12.58 9.21
C SER A 79 1.09 11.81 8.98
N GLY A 80 0.98 11.14 7.83
CA GLY A 80 -0.17 10.34 7.46
C GLY A 80 -0.17 9.97 5.99
N ASN A 81 -1.34 9.65 5.48
CA ASN A 81 -1.56 9.22 4.11
C ASN A 81 -2.72 9.97 3.50
N ALA A 82 -2.58 10.29 2.22
CA ALA A 82 -3.64 10.85 1.41
C ALA A 82 -3.70 10.17 0.05
N VAL A 83 -4.89 10.12 -0.53
CA VAL A 83 -5.08 9.79 -1.95
C VAL A 83 -5.55 11.02 -2.68
N VAL A 84 -4.75 11.45 -3.65
CA VAL A 84 -5.02 12.59 -4.52
C VAL A 84 -5.39 12.07 -5.90
N ALA A 85 -6.56 12.45 -6.41
CA ALA A 85 -6.99 12.13 -7.76
C ALA A 85 -6.81 13.32 -8.69
N VAL A 86 -6.56 13.02 -9.97
CA VAL A 86 -6.63 14.01 -11.05
C VAL A 86 -7.82 13.70 -11.94
N ARG A 87 -8.52 14.75 -12.38
CA ARG A 87 -9.76 14.63 -13.17
C ARG A 87 -9.63 15.30 -14.53
N ASN A 88 -10.26 14.71 -15.54
CA ASN A 88 -10.37 15.34 -16.86
C ASN A 88 -11.39 16.51 -16.87
N ALA A 89 -11.61 17.09 -18.05
CA ALA A 89 -12.56 18.20 -18.24
C ALA A 89 -14.02 17.84 -17.91
N ASP A 90 -14.37 16.55 -17.95
CA ASP A 90 -15.71 16.04 -17.63
C ASP A 90 -15.88 15.76 -16.11
N GLY A 91 -14.84 16.01 -15.30
CA GLY A 91 -14.84 15.70 -13.87
C GLY A 91 -14.64 14.22 -13.53
N VAL A 92 -14.27 13.39 -14.51
CA VAL A 92 -13.99 11.96 -14.31
C VAL A 92 -12.57 11.78 -13.80
N ILE A 93 -12.39 10.95 -12.77
CA ILE A 93 -11.06 10.57 -12.27
C ILE A 93 -10.36 9.77 -13.36
N VAL A 94 -9.20 10.25 -13.80
CA VAL A 94 -8.36 9.55 -14.80
C VAL A 94 -7.20 8.82 -14.16
N TRP A 95 -6.72 9.29 -12.99
CA TRP A 95 -5.70 8.62 -12.20
C TRP A 95 -5.72 9.14 -10.75
N SER A 96 -5.07 8.40 -9.86
CA SER A 96 -4.92 8.79 -8.46
C SER A 96 -3.59 8.28 -7.91
N TYR A 97 -3.07 9.03 -6.95
CA TYR A 97 -1.75 8.89 -6.36
C TYR A 97 -1.87 8.81 -4.85
N HIS A 98 -1.06 7.96 -4.23
CA HIS A 98 -0.86 7.91 -2.79
C HIS A 98 0.23 8.92 -2.40
N LEU A 99 -0.13 9.91 -1.60
CA LEU A 99 0.81 10.80 -0.95
C LEU A 99 1.11 10.26 0.46
N TRP A 100 2.30 9.72 0.65
CA TRP A 100 2.78 9.15 1.90
C TRP A 100 3.61 10.20 2.65
N VAL A 101 2.96 10.87 3.60
CA VAL A 101 3.56 11.97 4.35
C VAL A 101 4.25 11.42 5.60
N ALA A 102 5.56 11.27 5.55
CA ALA A 102 6.35 10.67 6.61
C ALA A 102 7.80 11.16 6.58
N ASP A 103 8.41 11.29 7.76
CA ASP A 103 9.80 11.71 7.91
C ASP A 103 10.73 10.49 7.90
N PHE A 104 10.95 9.92 6.71
CA PHE A 104 11.91 8.84 6.51
C PHE A 104 12.45 8.80 5.07
N ASP A 105 13.65 8.22 4.93
CA ASP A 105 14.21 7.85 3.64
C ASP A 105 13.96 6.35 3.40
N PRO A 106 13.26 5.97 2.31
CA PRO A 106 12.97 4.56 2.00
C PRO A 106 14.23 3.72 1.75
N ASP A 107 15.37 4.34 1.49
CA ASP A 107 16.65 3.67 1.23
C ASP A 107 17.59 3.62 2.46
N ALA A 108 17.25 4.28 3.56
CA ALA A 108 18.14 4.39 4.72
C ALA A 108 18.21 3.13 5.59
N ASN A 109 17.09 2.40 5.73
CA ASN A 109 17.00 1.22 6.58
C ASN A 109 16.38 0.06 5.77
N ILE A 110 17.23 -0.88 5.35
CA ILE A 110 16.85 -1.93 4.41
C ILE A 110 17.11 -3.30 5.03
N MET A 111 16.07 -4.13 5.05
CA MET A 111 16.23 -5.54 5.38
C MET A 111 16.75 -6.27 4.15
N THR A 112 17.95 -6.84 4.23
CA THR A 112 18.49 -7.66 3.14
C THR A 112 18.33 -9.13 3.48
N TRP A 113 17.78 -9.91 2.56
CA TRP A 113 17.72 -11.37 2.64
C TRP A 113 18.13 -11.98 1.31
N THR A 114 18.99 -12.99 1.35
CA THR A 114 19.45 -13.70 0.16
C THR A 114 18.89 -15.12 0.17
N ASP A 115 18.12 -15.47 -0.86
CA ASP A 115 17.68 -16.85 -1.08
C ASP A 115 18.91 -17.69 -1.43
N THR A 116 19.30 -18.59 -0.53
CA THR A 116 20.46 -19.46 -0.75
C THR A 116 20.26 -20.45 -1.89
N GLU A 117 19.00 -20.77 -2.25
CA GLU A 117 18.70 -21.69 -3.35
C GLU A 117 18.90 -21.01 -4.71
N SER A 118 18.40 -19.78 -4.87
CA SER A 118 18.48 -19.06 -6.15
C SER A 118 19.67 -18.12 -6.26
N GLY A 119 20.33 -17.79 -5.14
CA GLY A 119 21.37 -16.76 -5.05
C GLY A 119 20.85 -15.32 -5.16
N THR A 120 19.53 -15.12 -5.22
CA THR A 120 18.92 -13.80 -5.38
C THR A 120 18.89 -13.06 -4.06
N SER A 121 19.38 -11.81 -4.04
CA SER A 121 19.27 -10.94 -2.88
C SER A 121 18.07 -10.01 -3.02
N TYR A 122 17.27 -9.89 -1.96
CA TYR A 122 16.11 -9.01 -1.88
C TYR A 122 16.38 -7.95 -0.82
N LYS A 123 16.29 -6.69 -1.23
CA LYS A 123 16.30 -5.51 -0.38
C LYS A 123 14.87 -5.13 -0.07
N ILE A 124 14.42 -5.33 1.16
CA ILE A 124 13.04 -5.16 1.59
C ILE A 124 12.93 -3.89 2.43
N MET A 125 11.94 -3.04 2.12
CA MET A 125 11.69 -1.79 2.84
C MET A 125 11.37 -2.06 4.32
N ASP A 126 11.84 -1.19 5.23
CA ASP A 126 11.68 -1.36 6.67
C ASP A 126 10.24 -1.25 7.20
N ARG A 127 9.26 -0.93 6.34
CA ARG A 127 7.84 -0.77 6.70
C ARG A 127 6.91 -1.10 5.54
N TYR A 128 5.63 -1.32 5.83
CA TYR A 128 4.60 -1.44 4.82
C TYR A 128 4.28 -0.08 4.20
N VAL A 129 3.83 -0.07 2.95
CA VAL A 129 3.44 1.16 2.24
C VAL A 129 2.36 1.89 3.04
N GLY A 130 2.63 3.16 3.35
CA GLY A 130 1.76 4.04 4.14
C GLY A 130 1.95 3.98 5.66
N ALA A 131 2.82 3.11 6.19
CA ALA A 131 3.18 3.16 7.61
C ALA A 131 4.09 4.38 7.88
N VAL A 132 3.76 5.24 8.83
CA VAL A 132 4.60 6.42 9.15
C VAL A 132 5.61 6.14 10.26
N SER A 133 5.57 4.94 10.84
CA SER A 133 6.54 4.40 11.81
C SER A 133 6.96 2.97 11.43
N ASN A 134 8.13 2.55 11.88
CA ASN A 134 8.61 1.16 11.81
C ASN A 134 8.73 0.51 13.20
N GLN A 135 8.23 1.18 14.25
CA GLN A 135 8.28 0.71 15.63
C GLN A 135 6.94 0.13 16.07
N PRO A 136 6.93 -0.97 16.85
CA PRO A 136 5.70 -1.48 17.46
C PRO A 136 5.14 -0.51 18.50
N GLY A 137 3.88 -0.71 18.87
CA GLY A 137 3.23 0.00 19.97
C GLY A 137 2.37 1.19 19.54
N SER A 138 2.21 1.40 18.24
CA SER A 138 1.35 2.44 17.67
C SER A 138 0.78 1.97 16.34
N ASP A 139 -0.45 2.35 16.02
CA ASP A 139 -1.08 2.09 14.71
C ASP A 139 -0.37 2.81 13.55
N LEU A 140 0.52 3.77 13.85
CA LEU A 140 1.43 4.40 12.88
C LEU A 140 2.36 3.39 12.18
N SER A 141 2.54 2.19 12.75
CA SER A 141 3.31 1.12 12.12
C SER A 141 2.54 0.33 11.05
N ASN A 142 1.22 0.49 10.99
CA ASN A 142 0.38 -0.25 10.06
C ASN A 142 0.41 0.43 8.69
N GLY A 143 0.57 -0.36 7.63
CA GLY A 143 0.46 0.11 6.26
C GLY A 143 -0.99 0.27 5.81
N LEU A 144 -1.20 0.83 4.63
CA LEU A 144 -2.50 0.88 3.96
C LEU A 144 -2.87 -0.49 3.37
N PHE A 145 -4.16 -0.68 3.10
CA PHE A 145 -4.66 -1.90 2.47
C PHE A 145 -4.84 -1.72 0.97
N TYR A 146 -4.52 -2.76 0.19
CA TYR A 146 -4.63 -2.75 -1.27
C TYR A 146 -5.36 -4.00 -1.74
N GLN A 147 -6.25 -3.85 -2.73
CA GLN A 147 -6.71 -5.00 -3.51
C GLN A 147 -5.62 -5.44 -4.49
N TRP A 148 -5.48 -6.76 -4.69
CA TRP A 148 -4.39 -7.28 -5.51
C TRP A 148 -4.46 -6.74 -6.94
N GLY A 149 -3.34 -6.25 -7.48
CA GLY A 149 -3.24 -5.68 -8.82
C GLY A 149 -3.73 -4.23 -8.95
N ARG A 150 -4.09 -3.58 -7.83
CA ARG A 150 -4.55 -2.19 -7.76
C ARG A 150 -3.45 -1.26 -7.23
N LYS A 151 -3.40 -0.02 -7.74
CA LYS A 151 -2.52 1.03 -7.21
C LYS A 151 -3.10 1.81 -6.02
N ASP A 152 -4.43 1.84 -5.91
CA ASP A 152 -5.14 2.71 -4.97
C ASP A 152 -5.28 2.06 -3.60
N PRO A 153 -4.83 2.72 -2.52
CA PRO A 153 -5.00 2.22 -1.18
C PRO A 153 -6.37 2.52 -0.58
N PHE A 154 -6.71 1.73 0.44
CA PHE A 154 -7.75 1.96 1.42
C PHE A 154 -7.14 2.27 2.80
N GLY A 155 -7.92 2.94 3.65
CA GLY A 155 -7.50 3.35 4.99
C GLY A 155 -6.99 2.19 5.85
N THR A 156 -6.02 2.48 6.72
CA THR A 156 -5.37 1.49 7.59
C THR A 156 -6.24 1.10 8.79
N SER A 157 -5.73 0.23 9.66
CA SER A 157 -6.37 -0.21 10.89
C SER A 157 -5.69 0.32 12.15
N ASN A 158 -6.41 0.27 13.26
CA ASN A 158 -5.92 0.63 14.59
C ASN A 158 -5.71 -0.60 15.49
N TYR A 159 -5.28 -0.37 16.72
CA TYR A 159 -5.01 -1.43 17.70
C TYR A 159 -6.27 -1.88 18.47
N GLU A 160 -7.44 -1.35 18.11
CA GLU A 160 -8.75 -1.75 18.67
C GLU A 160 -9.50 -2.75 17.77
N GLY A 161 -8.83 -3.29 16.75
CA GLY A 161 -9.45 -4.19 15.78
C GLY A 161 -10.48 -3.48 14.89
N LYS A 162 -10.22 -2.22 14.51
CA LYS A 162 -11.08 -1.43 13.61
C LYS A 162 -10.27 -0.77 12.50
N LEU A 163 -10.96 -0.39 11.43
CA LEU A 163 -10.40 0.55 10.44
C LEU A 163 -10.36 1.97 11.01
N LYS A 164 -9.38 2.75 10.58
CA LYS A 164 -9.33 4.18 10.85
C LYS A 164 -10.30 4.92 9.93
N ALA A 165 -10.90 5.97 10.46
CA ALA A 165 -11.66 6.92 9.66
C ALA A 165 -10.75 7.60 8.64
N MET A 166 -11.33 7.95 7.50
CA MET A 166 -10.69 8.70 6.43
C MET A 166 -11.49 9.98 6.22
N TYR A 167 -10.84 11.08 5.87
CA TYR A 167 -11.47 12.40 5.81
C TYR A 167 -11.25 13.05 4.46
N ASP A 168 -12.19 13.89 4.02
CA ASP A 168 -12.02 14.73 2.84
C ASP A 168 -11.23 16.02 3.16
N MET A 169 -11.25 16.98 2.23
CA MET A 169 -10.60 18.28 2.41
C MET A 169 -11.31 19.16 3.45
N ALA A 170 -12.62 18.99 3.64
CA ALA A 170 -13.39 19.71 4.64
C ALA A 170 -13.22 19.12 6.05
N GLY A 171 -12.67 17.91 6.15
CA GLY A 171 -12.51 17.18 7.41
C GLY A 171 -13.71 16.28 7.72
N GLU A 172 -14.62 16.09 6.77
CA GLU A 172 -15.75 15.19 6.92
C GLU A 172 -15.34 13.74 6.64
N GLU A 173 -15.91 12.79 7.36
CA GLU A 173 -15.58 11.37 7.19
C GLU A 173 -16.07 10.85 5.84
N VAL A 174 -15.16 10.22 5.09
CA VAL A 174 -15.43 9.61 3.79
C VAL A 174 -15.68 8.13 3.94
N THR A 175 -16.77 7.66 3.36
CA THR A 175 -17.15 6.24 3.39
C THR A 175 -16.70 5.54 2.11
N ARG A 176 -16.08 4.36 2.26
CA ARG A 176 -15.83 3.44 1.15
C ARG A 176 -17.09 2.63 0.82
N THR A 177 -17.29 2.33 -0.46
CA THR A 177 -18.40 1.47 -0.91
C THR A 177 -17.92 0.05 -1.17
N VAL A 178 -18.85 -0.90 -1.16
CA VAL A 178 -18.59 -2.30 -1.51
C VAL A 178 -19.50 -2.68 -2.67
N GLU A 179 -18.91 -3.12 -3.77
CA GLU A 179 -19.63 -3.50 -4.99
C GLU A 179 -19.15 -4.83 -5.55
N ALA A 180 -20.03 -5.58 -6.20
CA ALA A 180 -19.62 -6.75 -6.97
C ALA A 180 -18.98 -6.32 -8.29
N CYS A 181 -17.94 -7.04 -8.72
CA CYS A 181 -17.40 -6.90 -10.07
C CYS A 181 -18.44 -7.40 -11.09
N ALA A 182 -18.79 -6.53 -12.03
CA ALA A 182 -19.75 -6.80 -13.10
C ALA A 182 -19.15 -6.64 -14.50
N ALA A 183 -17.86 -6.33 -14.62
CA ALA A 183 -17.18 -6.07 -15.89
C ALA A 183 -16.14 -7.16 -16.21
N GLU A 184 -16.00 -7.49 -17.50
CA GLU A 184 -14.94 -8.40 -17.95
C GLU A 184 -13.54 -7.82 -17.71
N ASP A 185 -13.39 -6.51 -17.83
CA ASP A 185 -12.24 -5.74 -17.37
C ASP A 185 -12.71 -4.66 -16.40
N ASN A 186 -12.36 -4.83 -15.12
CA ASN A 186 -12.79 -3.93 -14.06
C ASN A 186 -11.73 -2.87 -13.68
N ILE A 187 -10.54 -2.90 -14.32
CA ILE A 187 -9.49 -1.91 -14.05
C ILE A 187 -9.99 -0.48 -14.29
N PRO A 188 -10.67 -0.15 -15.42
CA PRO A 188 -11.19 1.20 -15.65
C PRO A 188 -12.16 1.67 -14.55
N ASN A 189 -13.04 0.79 -14.07
CA ASN A 189 -13.97 1.12 -12.99
C ASN A 189 -13.25 1.41 -11.68
N SER A 190 -12.18 0.65 -11.37
CA SER A 190 -11.39 0.88 -10.15
C SER A 190 -10.58 2.18 -10.16
N ILE A 191 -10.14 2.62 -11.35
CA ILE A 191 -9.48 3.91 -11.55
C ILE A 191 -10.48 5.04 -11.38
N ALA A 192 -11.67 4.91 -11.97
CA ALA A 192 -12.72 5.92 -11.87
C ALA A 192 -13.32 6.01 -10.45
N ASN A 193 -13.23 4.93 -9.66
CA ASN A 193 -13.79 4.85 -8.30
C ASN A 193 -12.78 4.31 -7.27
N PRO A 194 -11.75 5.09 -6.89
CA PRO A 194 -10.68 4.62 -5.99
C PRO A 194 -11.15 4.17 -4.59
N LEU A 195 -12.29 4.66 -4.12
CA LEU A 195 -12.89 4.31 -2.83
C LEU A 195 -13.88 3.13 -2.88
N THR A 196 -14.15 2.56 -4.07
CA THR A 196 -14.99 1.37 -4.19
C THR A 196 -14.17 0.11 -4.00
N HIS A 197 -14.49 -0.67 -2.98
CA HIS A 197 -14.01 -2.03 -2.81
C HIS A 197 -14.82 -2.98 -3.68
N TYR A 198 -14.14 -3.68 -4.57
CA TYR A 198 -14.81 -4.67 -5.41
C TYR A 198 -14.71 -6.06 -4.80
N SER A 199 -15.82 -6.64 -4.37
CA SER A 199 -15.83 -7.86 -3.55
C SER A 199 -15.44 -9.13 -4.31
N GLY A 200 -15.62 -9.10 -5.63
CA GLY A 200 -15.54 -10.27 -6.51
C GLY A 200 -16.72 -10.32 -7.48
N VAL A 201 -16.73 -11.31 -8.38
CA VAL A 201 -17.79 -11.51 -9.38
C VAL A 201 -19.12 -11.91 -8.75
N SER A 202 -20.24 -11.29 -9.14
CA SER A 202 -21.57 -11.72 -8.68
C SER A 202 -21.86 -13.20 -9.02
N GLY A 203 -22.32 -13.98 -8.04
CA GLY A 203 -22.50 -15.43 -8.18
C GLY A 203 -21.26 -16.29 -7.91
N GLY A 204 -20.13 -15.67 -7.54
CA GLY A 204 -18.90 -16.31 -7.07
C GLY A 204 -18.06 -15.36 -6.21
N ASN A 205 -16.81 -15.70 -5.90
CA ASN A 205 -15.91 -14.81 -5.15
C ASN A 205 -14.44 -14.90 -5.57
N TYR A 206 -14.17 -15.22 -6.84
CA TYR A 206 -12.79 -15.49 -7.28
C TYR A 206 -11.96 -14.25 -7.62
N SER A 207 -12.53 -13.18 -8.19
CA SER A 207 -11.74 -11.98 -8.54
C SER A 207 -12.56 -10.70 -8.66
N TRP A 208 -11.94 -9.57 -8.33
CA TRP A 208 -12.50 -8.25 -8.60
C TRP A 208 -12.08 -7.69 -9.97
N LEU A 209 -11.02 -8.23 -10.56
CA LEU A 209 -10.41 -7.70 -11.79
C LEU A 209 -11.25 -7.98 -13.04
N THR A 210 -12.02 -9.07 -13.02
CA THR A 210 -12.65 -9.62 -14.22
C THR A 210 -13.79 -10.57 -13.87
N THR A 211 -14.88 -10.52 -14.62
CA THR A 211 -15.92 -11.55 -14.62
C THR A 211 -15.51 -12.84 -15.35
N VAL A 212 -14.40 -12.84 -16.10
CA VAL A 212 -13.95 -14.00 -16.87
C VAL A 212 -12.84 -14.73 -16.11
N LYS A 213 -13.19 -15.87 -15.52
CA LYS A 213 -12.28 -16.67 -14.67
C LYS A 213 -10.94 -17.02 -15.34
N ALA A 214 -10.93 -17.28 -16.65
CA ALA A 214 -9.72 -17.61 -17.40
C ALA A 214 -8.73 -16.44 -17.50
N ASN A 215 -9.20 -15.19 -17.40
CA ASN A 215 -8.34 -14.01 -17.55
C ASN A 215 -7.30 -13.91 -16.43
N ILE A 216 -7.56 -14.48 -15.25
CA ILE A 216 -6.62 -14.49 -14.11
C ILE A 216 -5.28 -15.14 -14.47
N ALA A 217 -5.28 -16.08 -15.41
CA ALA A 217 -4.08 -16.76 -15.88
C ALA A 217 -3.35 -16.05 -17.03
N THR A 218 -3.84 -14.89 -17.49
CA THR A 218 -3.18 -14.13 -18.56
C THR A 218 -1.97 -13.36 -18.03
N ASP A 219 -0.94 -13.23 -18.87
CA ASP A 219 0.27 -12.49 -18.49
C ASP A 219 -0.03 -11.02 -18.17
N ALA A 220 -1.02 -10.43 -18.83
CA ALA A 220 -1.49 -9.08 -18.53
C ALA A 220 -1.99 -8.93 -17.08
N ILE A 221 -2.78 -9.89 -16.57
CA ILE A 221 -3.24 -9.86 -15.18
C ILE A 221 -2.10 -10.21 -14.22
N LYS A 222 -1.31 -11.25 -14.53
CA LYS A 222 -0.19 -11.65 -13.66
C LYS A 222 0.83 -10.54 -13.51
N ASP A 223 1.01 -9.72 -14.54
CA ASP A 223 1.98 -8.64 -14.53
C ASP A 223 1.44 -7.31 -13.96
N LEU A 224 0.20 -7.25 -13.44
CA LEU A 224 -0.32 -6.02 -12.83
C LEU A 224 0.63 -5.48 -11.73
N TRP A 225 1.31 -6.35 -10.98
CA TRP A 225 2.36 -5.97 -10.01
C TRP A 225 3.75 -6.51 -10.37
N GLY A 226 3.98 -6.81 -11.65
CA GLY A 226 5.33 -7.10 -12.14
C GLY A 226 5.85 -8.50 -11.86
N ALA A 227 4.98 -9.49 -11.65
CA ALA A 227 5.43 -10.88 -11.43
C ALA A 227 6.02 -11.53 -12.69
N GLU A 228 5.57 -11.17 -13.89
CA GLU A 228 6.07 -11.74 -15.14
C GLU A 228 7.29 -10.95 -15.64
N SER A 229 7.20 -9.62 -15.64
CA SER A 229 8.26 -8.73 -16.12
C SER A 229 9.41 -8.58 -15.12
N GLY A 230 9.16 -8.81 -13.83
CA GLY A 230 10.13 -8.53 -12.77
C GLY A 230 10.33 -7.03 -12.51
N THR A 231 9.45 -6.16 -13.01
CA THR A 231 9.58 -4.70 -12.96
C THR A 231 8.50 -4.02 -12.13
N GLN A 232 8.72 -2.76 -11.74
CA GLN A 232 7.63 -1.90 -11.27
C GLN A 232 6.74 -1.57 -12.47
N THR A 233 5.43 -1.80 -12.36
CA THR A 233 4.48 -1.50 -13.43
C THR A 233 3.64 -0.28 -13.10
N LYS A 234 2.81 0.16 -14.05
CA LYS A 234 1.91 1.30 -13.83
C LYS A 234 0.87 1.07 -12.74
N TYR A 235 0.60 -0.16 -12.30
CA TYR A 235 -0.36 -0.44 -11.22
C TYR A 235 0.33 -0.80 -9.89
N ASP A 236 1.65 -0.84 -9.87
CA ASP A 236 2.42 -1.09 -8.65
C ASP A 236 2.27 0.10 -7.68
N PRO A 237 1.80 -0.12 -6.44
CA PRO A 237 1.57 0.94 -5.46
C PRO A 237 2.85 1.44 -4.77
N CYS A 238 4.03 0.86 -5.06
CA CYS A 238 5.27 1.25 -4.42
C CYS A 238 5.78 2.61 -4.94
N PRO A 239 6.61 3.31 -4.13
CA PRO A 239 7.29 4.53 -4.57
C PRO A 239 8.30 4.24 -5.71
N ALA A 240 8.78 5.30 -6.37
CA ALA A 240 9.70 5.15 -7.49
C ALA A 240 10.95 4.32 -7.12
N GLY A 241 11.32 3.38 -7.98
CA GLY A 241 12.47 2.50 -7.79
C GLY A 241 12.22 1.31 -6.85
N TRP A 242 11.02 1.20 -6.29
CA TRP A 242 10.56 0.08 -5.48
C TRP A 242 9.44 -0.67 -6.21
N ARG A 243 9.26 -1.97 -5.90
CA ARG A 243 8.14 -2.75 -6.46
C ARG A 243 7.54 -3.68 -5.42
N VAL A 244 6.31 -4.16 -5.63
CA VAL A 244 5.68 -5.15 -4.75
C VAL A 244 6.57 -6.39 -4.63
N ALA A 245 6.76 -6.87 -3.40
CA ALA A 245 7.54 -8.07 -3.12
C ALA A 245 7.00 -9.29 -3.89
N PRO A 246 7.80 -10.01 -4.69
CA PRO A 246 7.40 -11.30 -5.23
C PRO A 246 7.31 -12.35 -4.12
N GLN A 247 6.59 -13.44 -4.35
CA GLN A 247 6.47 -14.54 -3.37
C GLN A 247 7.84 -15.03 -2.88
N ALA A 248 8.83 -15.09 -3.77
CA ALA A 248 10.18 -15.52 -3.44
C ALA A 248 10.86 -14.64 -2.38
N ALA A 249 10.59 -13.33 -2.36
CA ALA A 249 11.16 -12.42 -1.36
C ALA A 249 10.66 -12.70 0.06
N TRP A 250 9.55 -13.43 0.22
CA TRP A 250 8.97 -13.79 1.51
C TRP A 250 9.49 -15.11 2.08
N LYS A 251 10.26 -15.90 1.30
CA LYS A 251 10.79 -17.21 1.70
C LYS A 251 11.64 -17.17 2.97
N PHE A 252 12.13 -15.99 3.41
CA PHE A 252 12.77 -15.81 4.72
C PHE A 252 11.91 -16.33 5.88
N TYR A 253 10.58 -16.40 5.74
CA TYR A 253 9.72 -17.02 6.77
C TYR A 253 9.97 -18.53 6.96
N ASN A 254 10.52 -19.21 5.97
CA ASN A 254 10.91 -20.63 6.06
C ASN A 254 12.40 -20.82 6.31
N ASP A 255 13.21 -19.77 6.16
CA ASP A 255 14.64 -19.83 6.45
C ASP A 255 14.88 -20.03 7.94
N ALA A 256 15.65 -21.06 8.30
CA ALA A 256 15.99 -21.41 9.68
C ALA A 256 17.00 -20.44 10.31
N ALA A 257 17.78 -19.71 9.51
CA ALA A 257 18.72 -18.70 10.00
C ALA A 257 18.01 -17.38 10.36
N VAL A 258 16.79 -17.16 9.87
CA VAL A 258 16.02 -15.95 10.11
C VAL A 258 15.29 -16.03 11.44
N THR A 259 15.57 -15.07 12.33
CA THR A 259 14.91 -14.96 13.63
C THR A 259 13.53 -14.32 13.46
N LYS A 260 12.51 -14.90 14.10
CA LYS A 260 11.10 -14.48 14.05
C LYS A 260 10.54 -14.36 15.47
N GLU A 261 10.67 -13.19 16.06
CA GLU A 261 10.27 -12.93 17.45
C GLU A 261 8.87 -12.34 17.50
N ILE A 262 7.98 -12.88 18.34
CA ILE A 262 6.64 -12.31 18.55
C ILE A 262 6.74 -11.05 19.41
N VAL A 263 6.05 -10.00 18.99
CA VAL A 263 5.98 -8.74 19.73
C VAL A 263 4.62 -8.62 20.40
N PHE A 264 4.62 -8.39 21.72
CA PHE A 264 3.41 -8.18 22.52
C PHE A 264 3.28 -6.72 22.95
N ALA A 265 2.06 -6.33 23.31
CA ALA A 265 1.81 -5.06 23.97
C ALA A 265 2.57 -4.96 25.31
N ALA A 266 3.10 -3.77 25.61
CA ALA A 266 3.85 -3.54 26.84
C ALA A 266 2.94 -3.67 28.08
N GLY A 267 3.49 -4.19 29.19
CA GLY A 267 2.80 -4.27 30.47
C GLY A 267 1.76 -5.39 30.61
N VAL A 268 1.68 -6.33 29.64
CA VAL A 268 0.79 -7.48 29.73
C VAL A 268 1.47 -8.62 30.49
N GLU A 269 0.96 -8.95 31.68
CA GLU A 269 1.34 -10.17 32.39
C GLU A 269 0.64 -11.39 31.77
N SER A 270 1.39 -12.40 31.36
CA SER A 270 0.89 -13.61 30.67
C SER A 270 0.16 -13.32 29.35
N PRO A 271 0.87 -12.84 28.32
CA PRO A 271 0.25 -12.44 27.06
C PRO A 271 -0.45 -13.60 26.35
N ALA A 272 -1.63 -13.31 25.80
CA ALA A 272 -2.39 -14.19 24.93
C ALA A 272 -2.28 -13.72 23.46
N ASN A 273 -2.87 -14.49 22.54
CA ASN A 273 -2.87 -14.16 21.11
C ASN A 273 -3.38 -12.74 20.82
N LYS A 274 -4.39 -12.28 21.57
CA LYS A 274 -4.98 -10.94 21.41
C LYS A 274 -4.02 -9.79 21.73
N ASP A 275 -2.97 -10.07 22.49
CA ASP A 275 -2.00 -9.06 22.95
C ASP A 275 -0.81 -8.94 22.00
N GLN A 276 -0.77 -9.77 20.93
CA GLN A 276 0.26 -9.73 19.91
C GLN A 276 0.06 -8.54 18.96
N LEU A 277 1.12 -7.77 18.77
CA LEU A 277 1.17 -6.63 17.85
C LEU A 277 1.72 -7.03 16.49
N GLY A 278 2.65 -7.98 16.43
CA GLY A 278 3.38 -8.30 15.22
C GLY A 278 4.54 -9.25 15.47
N ARG A 279 5.53 -9.19 14.58
CA ARG A 279 6.80 -9.91 14.73
C ARG A 279 7.98 -9.01 14.39
N TYR A 280 9.08 -9.18 15.12
CA TYR A 280 10.39 -8.75 14.64
C TYR A 280 11.00 -9.85 13.78
N ILE A 281 11.53 -9.46 12.63
CA ILE A 281 12.28 -10.30 11.72
C ILE A 281 13.73 -9.81 11.71
N SER A 282 14.68 -10.74 11.83
CA SER A 282 16.11 -10.44 11.71
C SER A 282 16.78 -11.49 10.82
N THR A 283 17.42 -11.03 9.75
CA THR A 283 18.11 -11.87 8.77
C THR A 283 19.60 -12.03 9.06
N ASP A 284 20.15 -11.17 9.93
CA ASP A 284 21.54 -11.15 10.39
C ASP A 284 21.71 -11.54 11.87
N GLY A 285 20.60 -11.79 12.58
CA GLY A 285 20.55 -12.09 14.01
C GLY A 285 20.72 -10.87 14.93
N ALA A 286 20.87 -9.66 14.38
CA ALA A 286 21.11 -8.43 15.14
C ALA A 286 20.07 -7.34 14.85
N THR A 287 19.87 -7.02 13.57
CA THR A 287 18.98 -5.95 13.12
C THR A 287 17.55 -6.45 13.09
N LYS A 288 16.63 -5.75 13.78
CA LYS A 288 15.22 -6.13 13.87
C LYS A 288 14.34 -5.24 12.99
N PHE A 289 13.55 -5.86 12.13
CA PHE A 289 12.55 -5.21 11.29
C PHE A 289 11.15 -5.63 11.72
N TYR A 290 10.26 -4.66 11.91
CA TYR A 290 8.93 -4.92 12.45
C TYR A 290 7.90 -5.25 11.36
N PHE A 291 7.10 -6.29 11.57
CA PHE A 291 6.01 -6.72 10.69
C PHE A 291 4.72 -6.74 11.53
N PRO A 292 3.84 -5.72 11.41
CA PRO A 292 2.62 -5.63 12.20
C PRO A 292 1.59 -6.70 11.83
N SER A 293 0.82 -7.15 12.81
CA SER A 293 -0.36 -8.01 12.64
C SER A 293 -1.62 -7.20 12.39
N GLN A 294 -1.57 -6.30 11.41
CA GLN A 294 -2.61 -5.29 11.14
C GLN A 294 -3.94 -5.84 10.60
N GLY A 295 -4.05 -7.16 10.39
CA GLY A 295 -5.28 -7.78 9.93
C GLY A 295 -5.47 -7.71 8.43
N GLU A 296 -6.72 -7.85 8.02
CA GLU A 296 -7.13 -7.95 6.63
C GLU A 296 -8.55 -7.42 6.44
N ILE A 297 -8.84 -7.00 5.21
CA ILE A 297 -10.22 -6.78 4.77
C ILE A 297 -10.56 -7.94 3.85
N ALA A 298 -11.51 -8.77 4.26
CA ALA A 298 -11.96 -9.89 3.46
C ALA A 298 -12.62 -9.40 2.18
N HIS A 299 -12.72 -10.26 1.17
CA HIS A 299 -13.39 -9.95 -0.09
C HIS A 299 -14.83 -9.42 0.06
N GLY A 300 -15.53 -9.62 1.18
CA GLY A 300 -16.85 -9.01 1.40
C GLY A 300 -16.80 -7.54 1.87
N GLY A 301 -15.61 -6.94 1.96
CA GLY A 301 -15.39 -5.58 2.46
C GLY A 301 -15.28 -5.46 3.99
N GLY A 302 -15.47 -6.55 4.74
CA GLY A 302 -15.38 -6.56 6.20
C GLY A 302 -13.95 -6.69 6.74
N TYR A 303 -13.57 -5.80 7.65
CA TYR A 303 -12.30 -5.87 8.38
C TYR A 303 -12.30 -6.98 9.43
N SER A 304 -11.18 -7.68 9.59
CA SER A 304 -11.02 -8.75 10.57
C SER A 304 -9.55 -8.99 10.95
N ASN A 305 -9.33 -9.78 12.00
CA ASN A 305 -8.01 -10.32 12.39
C ASN A 305 -6.94 -9.23 12.63
N GLY A 306 -7.36 -8.05 13.06
CA GLY A 306 -6.49 -6.95 13.45
C GLY A 306 -5.86 -7.11 14.83
N ILE A 307 -4.88 -6.26 15.12
CA ILE A 307 -4.39 -6.03 16.49
C ILE A 307 -5.59 -5.66 17.38
N GLY A 308 -5.68 -6.26 18.56
CA GLY A 308 -6.81 -6.10 19.48
C GLY A 308 -7.94 -7.13 19.28
N THR A 309 -7.91 -7.95 18.22
CA THR A 309 -8.80 -9.10 18.04
C THR A 309 -8.23 -10.37 18.69
N ASN A 310 -9.01 -11.45 18.80
CA ASN A 310 -8.53 -12.72 19.38
C ASN A 310 -7.44 -13.42 18.55
N TRP A 311 -7.35 -13.12 17.25
CA TRP A 311 -6.48 -13.79 16.29
C TRP A 311 -5.85 -12.78 15.33
N PRO A 312 -4.98 -11.88 15.81
CA PRO A 312 -4.33 -10.89 14.96
C PRO A 312 -3.43 -11.56 13.90
N CYS A 313 -3.48 -11.09 12.66
CA CYS A 313 -2.71 -11.67 11.54
C CYS A 313 -1.86 -10.62 10.81
N GLY A 314 -0.66 -11.03 10.38
CA GLY A 314 0.32 -10.19 9.67
C GLY A 314 0.43 -10.54 8.19
N LYS A 315 -0.71 -10.76 7.54
CA LYS A 315 -0.78 -11.07 6.10
C LYS A 315 -0.31 -9.88 5.28
N ALA A 316 0.38 -10.14 4.18
CA ALA A 316 0.80 -9.14 3.22
C ALA A 316 0.75 -9.74 1.82
N TRP A 317 0.47 -8.91 0.82
CA TRP A 317 0.46 -9.35 -0.55
C TRP A 317 1.87 -9.72 -1.05
N SER A 318 1.89 -10.66 -2.00
CA SER A 318 2.98 -10.77 -2.97
C SER A 318 2.51 -10.30 -4.35
N SER A 319 3.45 -9.97 -5.23
CA SER A 319 3.13 -9.67 -6.63
C SER A 319 2.72 -10.87 -7.45
N THR A 320 2.73 -12.09 -6.90
CA THR A 320 2.56 -13.33 -7.65
C THR A 320 1.11 -13.83 -7.65
N VAL A 321 0.61 -14.24 -8.81
CA VAL A 321 -0.72 -14.85 -8.96
C VAL A 321 -0.63 -16.37 -8.80
N ASP A 322 -1.62 -16.93 -8.11
CA ASP A 322 -1.88 -18.37 -8.01
C ASP A 322 -2.97 -18.77 -9.02
N ALA A 323 -2.58 -18.82 -10.30
CA ALA A 323 -3.52 -18.98 -11.41
C ALA A 323 -4.29 -20.30 -11.34
N THR A 324 -3.67 -21.36 -10.81
CA THR A 324 -4.27 -22.69 -10.64
C THR A 324 -5.53 -22.64 -9.77
N TYR A 325 -5.52 -21.81 -8.73
CA TYR A 325 -6.62 -21.69 -7.78
C TYR A 325 -7.43 -20.40 -7.94
N PHE A 326 -7.15 -19.61 -8.98
CA PHE A 326 -7.82 -18.33 -9.27
C PHE A 326 -7.66 -17.35 -8.11
N ARG A 327 -6.44 -17.28 -7.59
CA ARG A 327 -6.06 -16.52 -6.39
C ARG A 327 -4.76 -15.78 -6.63
N SER A 328 -4.36 -14.98 -5.67
CA SER A 328 -3.03 -14.38 -5.61
C SER A 328 -2.35 -14.77 -4.30
N PHE A 329 -1.02 -14.86 -4.34
CA PHE A 329 -0.26 -15.24 -3.16
C PHE A 329 -0.08 -14.05 -2.22
N GLY A 330 -0.18 -14.33 -0.93
CA GLY A 330 0.30 -13.47 0.15
C GLY A 330 0.89 -14.31 1.28
N THR A 331 1.44 -13.64 2.28
CA THR A 331 1.96 -14.32 3.48
C THR A 331 0.80 -14.88 4.32
N THR A 332 1.10 -15.90 5.13
CA THR A 332 0.18 -16.56 6.07
C THR A 332 0.72 -16.45 7.48
N VAL A 333 0.70 -15.24 8.04
CA VAL A 333 1.20 -14.96 9.39
C VAL A 333 0.04 -14.87 10.37
N SER A 334 0.03 -15.76 11.36
CA SER A 334 -0.92 -15.82 12.47
C SER A 334 -0.18 -15.64 13.80
N PRO A 335 -0.90 -15.64 14.94
CA PRO A 335 -0.24 -15.56 16.24
C PRO A 335 0.72 -16.74 16.48
N THR A 336 0.35 -17.92 16.00
CA THR A 336 1.07 -19.18 16.29
C THR A 336 2.00 -19.63 15.16
N SER A 337 1.87 -19.07 13.96
CA SER A 337 2.65 -19.52 12.79
C SER A 337 3.00 -18.36 11.86
N ALA A 338 4.05 -18.55 11.07
CA ALA A 338 4.40 -17.65 9.99
C ALA A 338 4.70 -18.47 8.73
N GLY A 339 4.07 -18.12 7.62
CA GLY A 339 4.30 -18.72 6.32
C GLY A 339 4.44 -17.65 5.25
N TYR A 340 5.21 -17.96 4.22
CA TYR A 340 5.48 -17.06 3.10
C TYR A 340 4.42 -17.16 1.98
N THR A 341 3.56 -18.17 2.02
CA THR A 341 2.59 -18.45 0.96
C THR A 341 1.22 -18.85 1.51
N GLY A 342 0.20 -18.20 0.99
CA GLY A 342 -1.21 -18.60 1.03
C GLY A 342 -1.94 -17.97 -0.16
N GLY A 343 -2.94 -18.67 -0.68
CA GLY A 343 -3.77 -18.18 -1.78
C GLY A 343 -4.99 -17.42 -1.26
N TYR A 344 -5.15 -16.18 -1.70
CA TYR A 344 -6.29 -15.31 -1.38
C TYR A 344 -7.00 -14.88 -2.66
N THR A 345 -8.31 -14.67 -2.60
CA THR A 345 -9.03 -14.11 -3.75
C THR A 345 -8.60 -12.66 -3.92
N GLN A 346 -8.51 -12.14 -5.15
CA GLN A 346 -7.94 -10.81 -5.36
C GLN A 346 -8.76 -9.70 -4.69
N GLY A 347 -10.03 -9.96 -4.36
CA GLY A 347 -10.92 -9.02 -3.69
C GLY A 347 -10.53 -8.72 -2.24
N TYR A 348 -9.66 -9.52 -1.61
CA TYR A 348 -9.10 -9.18 -0.30
C TYR A 348 -8.31 -7.87 -0.37
N GLU A 349 -8.21 -7.18 0.77
CA GLU A 349 -7.26 -6.10 0.94
C GLU A 349 -6.24 -6.45 2.01
N LEU A 350 -4.97 -6.48 1.62
CA LEU A 350 -3.82 -6.78 2.45
C LEU A 350 -2.77 -5.67 2.27
N PRO A 351 -1.88 -5.44 3.26
CA PRO A 351 -0.78 -4.51 3.11
C PRO A 351 0.24 -4.98 2.07
N VAL A 352 0.98 -4.01 1.55
CA VAL A 352 2.09 -4.21 0.61
C VAL A 352 3.40 -3.81 1.27
N ARG A 353 4.44 -4.65 1.12
CA ARG A 353 5.83 -4.30 1.40
C ARG A 353 6.63 -4.33 0.12
N CYS A 354 7.42 -3.29 -0.10
CA CYS A 354 8.15 -3.15 -1.34
C CYS A 354 9.56 -3.72 -1.25
N VAL A 355 10.11 -4.10 -2.40
CA VAL A 355 11.47 -4.61 -2.57
C VAL A 355 12.24 -3.92 -3.69
N LYS A 356 13.57 -4.03 -3.59
CA LYS A 356 14.56 -3.86 -4.65
C LYS A 356 15.33 -5.19 -4.81
N LEU A 357 15.81 -5.45 -6.03
CA LEU A 357 16.74 -6.54 -6.34
C LEU A 357 18.19 -6.03 -6.29
#